data_AF-A0A7X8UTF7-F1
#
_entry.id   AF-A0A7X8UTF7-F1
#
_cell.length_a   1.000
_cell.length_b   1.000
_cell.length_c   1.000
_cell.angle_alpha   90.00
_cell.angle_beta   90.00
_cell.angle_gamma   90.00
#
_symmetry.space_group_name_H-M   'P 1'
#
loop_
_entity.id
_entity.type
_entity.pdbx_description
1 polymer ?
#
loop_
_entity_poly.entity_id
_entity_poly.type
_entity_poly.pdbx_seq_one_letter_code
_entity_poly.pdbx_strand_id
1 'polypeptide(L)'
;MKRWLPLEPERFVLFPYENHDGKWRPIPAVKFETSYPKAWKYLLENRKRLESRESGKMMASPVWYGYVYPKNLEVMAKPKILVPAIATNAEYCIDELGKYYYVGSGGGGGGGHAIVTDKIDLQYLCGLLNSKLLDAFLQLITTPFHSGWFAYSKAYIAQIPIKLPATAEEKKLAERIARWVREIMDAKKKLRSSALSDRETRSLQGKVETCENRINEAVFALYGVDGLPE
;
A
#
# COMPACT_ATOMS: atom_id res chain seq x y z
N MET A 1 -2.90 5.80 -5.61
CA MET A 1 -2.35 5.79 -4.23
C MET A 1 -2.07 7.23 -3.84
N LYS A 2 -2.03 7.57 -2.55
CA LYS A 2 -1.59 8.90 -2.07
C LYS A 2 -0.77 8.72 -0.80
N ARG A 3 0.30 9.50 -0.66
CA ARG A 3 1.26 9.47 0.45
C ARG A 3 0.57 9.36 1.80
N TRP A 4 1.07 8.45 2.62
CA TRP A 4 0.60 8.06 3.96
C TRP A 4 -0.73 7.29 4.01
N LEU A 5 -1.75 7.73 3.26
CA LEU A 5 -3.11 7.19 3.37
C LEU A 5 -3.70 6.85 1.98
N PRO A 6 -4.03 5.57 1.69
CA PRO A 6 -4.63 5.17 0.42
C PRO A 6 -5.93 5.93 0.15
N LEU A 7 -6.22 6.28 -1.10
CA LEU A 7 -7.49 6.88 -1.50
C LEU A 7 -8.63 5.88 -1.29
N GLU A 8 -9.82 6.36 -0.93
CA GLU A 8 -11.01 5.50 -0.95
C GLU A 8 -11.30 5.08 -2.40
N PRO A 9 -11.49 3.77 -2.66
CA PRO A 9 -11.66 3.30 -4.01
C PRO A 9 -13.12 3.47 -4.44
N GLU A 10 -13.32 3.92 -5.67
CA GLU A 10 -14.65 3.95 -6.29
C GLU A 10 -15.07 2.58 -6.86
N ARG A 11 -14.13 1.62 -6.89
CA ARG A 11 -14.30 0.29 -7.45
C ARG A 11 -13.89 -0.77 -6.43
N PHE A 12 -14.65 -1.85 -6.39
CA PHE A 12 -14.39 -2.98 -5.51
C PHE A 12 -14.02 -4.21 -6.34
N VAL A 13 -13.13 -5.04 -5.79
CA VAL A 13 -12.78 -6.33 -6.38
C VAL A 13 -13.59 -7.40 -5.67
N LEU A 14 -14.33 -8.21 -6.43
CA LEU A 14 -14.91 -9.43 -5.91
C LEU A 14 -13.77 -10.43 -5.71
N PHE A 15 -13.45 -10.71 -4.45
CA PHE A 15 -12.40 -11.64 -4.05
C PHE A 15 -13.07 -12.96 -3.61
N PRO A 16 -13.18 -13.98 -4.48
CA PRO A 16 -14.02 -15.15 -4.24
C PRO A 16 -13.34 -16.20 -3.37
N TYR A 17 -12.60 -15.77 -2.36
CA TYR A 17 -11.85 -16.65 -1.47
C TYR A 17 -12.10 -16.27 -0.02
N GLU A 18 -12.00 -17.28 0.83
CA GLU A 18 -12.09 -17.17 2.26
C GLU A 18 -10.86 -17.81 2.91
N ASN A 19 -10.48 -17.25 4.06
CA ASN A 19 -9.36 -17.73 4.84
C ASN A 19 -9.85 -18.75 5.87
N HIS A 20 -9.26 -19.94 5.84
CA HIS A 20 -9.43 -21.00 6.85
C HIS A 20 -8.07 -21.31 7.45
N ASP A 21 -7.78 -20.77 8.63
CA ASP A 21 -6.52 -20.97 9.37
C ASP A 21 -5.27 -20.72 8.50
N GLY A 22 -5.26 -19.58 7.82
CA GLY A 22 -4.17 -19.18 6.93
C GLY A 22 -4.25 -19.77 5.51
N LYS A 23 -5.14 -20.74 5.26
CA LYS A 23 -5.34 -21.32 3.93
C LYS A 23 -6.49 -20.64 3.20
N TRP A 24 -6.15 -19.99 2.09
CA TRP A 24 -7.16 -19.38 1.22
C TRP A 24 -7.79 -20.43 0.30
N ARG A 25 -9.12 -20.51 0.32
CA ARG A 25 -9.90 -21.44 -0.49
C ARG A 25 -11.02 -20.70 -1.22
N PRO A 26 -11.39 -21.12 -2.45
CA PRO A 26 -12.55 -20.54 -3.11
C PRO A 26 -13.80 -20.69 -2.25
N ILE A 27 -14.61 -19.63 -2.16
CA ILE A 27 -15.92 -19.69 -1.50
C ILE A 27 -16.82 -20.64 -2.33
N PRO A 28 -17.41 -21.70 -1.74
CA PRO A 28 -18.27 -22.62 -2.49
C PRO A 28 -19.51 -21.95 -3.08
N ALA A 29 -20.01 -22.45 -4.23
CA ALA A 29 -21.19 -21.90 -4.91
C ALA A 29 -22.43 -21.85 -3.99
N VAL A 30 -22.66 -22.91 -3.21
CA VAL A 30 -23.75 -22.97 -2.21
C VAL A 30 -23.64 -21.82 -1.21
N LYS A 31 -22.44 -21.50 -0.73
CA LYS A 31 -22.22 -20.39 0.21
C LYS A 31 -22.44 -19.03 -0.47
N PHE A 32 -22.06 -18.89 -1.73
CA PHE A 32 -22.39 -17.70 -2.52
C PHE A 32 -23.91 -17.51 -2.65
N GLU A 33 -24.64 -18.57 -2.98
CA GLU A 33 -26.10 -18.54 -3.13
C GLU A 33 -26.81 -18.13 -1.84
N THR A 34 -26.43 -18.73 -0.71
CA THR A 34 -27.13 -18.52 0.56
C THR A 34 -26.68 -17.24 1.27
N SER A 35 -25.37 -16.97 1.31
CA SER A 35 -24.80 -15.90 2.15
C SER A 35 -24.49 -14.64 1.36
N TYR A 36 -24.29 -14.73 0.04
CA TYR A 36 -23.89 -13.61 -0.81
C TYR A 36 -24.71 -13.54 -2.11
N PRO A 37 -26.05 -13.57 -2.07
CA PRO A 37 -26.90 -13.76 -3.26
C PRO A 37 -26.70 -12.68 -4.34
N LYS A 38 -26.38 -11.45 -3.94
CA LYS A 38 -26.05 -10.35 -4.88
C LYS A 38 -24.73 -10.60 -5.61
N ALA A 39 -23.71 -11.08 -4.91
CA ALA A 39 -22.43 -11.43 -5.52
C ALA A 39 -22.58 -12.65 -6.43
N TRP A 40 -23.39 -13.63 -6.03
CA TRP A 40 -23.68 -14.80 -6.86
C TRP A 40 -24.37 -14.43 -8.17
N LYS A 41 -25.42 -13.59 -8.10
CA LYS A 41 -26.10 -13.07 -9.29
C LYS A 41 -25.11 -12.39 -10.25
N TYR A 42 -24.24 -11.52 -9.72
CA TYR A 42 -23.20 -10.88 -10.52
C TYR A 42 -22.25 -11.88 -11.20
N LEU A 43 -21.81 -12.92 -10.48
CA LEU A 43 -20.98 -13.98 -11.05
C LEU A 43 -21.70 -14.70 -12.20
N LEU A 44 -22.97 -15.07 -12.01
CA LEU A 44 -23.78 -15.75 -13.02
C LEU A 44 -24.00 -14.89 -14.28
N GLU A 45 -24.30 -13.60 -14.12
CA GLU A 45 -24.41 -12.65 -15.24
C GLU A 45 -23.11 -12.55 -16.06
N ASN A 46 -21.97 -12.81 -15.42
CA ASN A 46 -20.64 -12.75 -16.04
C ASN A 46 -20.06 -14.13 -16.40
N ARG A 47 -20.84 -15.21 -16.25
CA ARG A 47 -20.34 -16.60 -16.29
C ARG A 47 -19.61 -16.95 -17.58
N LYS A 48 -20.22 -16.67 -18.73
CA LYS A 48 -19.62 -16.96 -20.05
C LYS A 48 -18.23 -16.32 -20.21
N ARG A 49 -18.05 -15.10 -19.71
CA ARG A 49 -16.77 -14.37 -19.73
C ARG A 49 -15.76 -14.95 -18.75
N LEU A 50 -16.21 -15.37 -17.56
CA LEU A 50 -15.34 -15.93 -16.53
C LEU A 50 -14.86 -17.34 -16.87
N GLU A 51 -15.71 -18.14 -17.49
CA GLU A 51 -15.42 -19.50 -17.95
C GLU A 51 -14.47 -19.53 -19.17
N SER A 52 -14.53 -18.53 -20.05
CA SER A 52 -13.67 -18.46 -21.24
C SER A 52 -12.23 -18.06 -20.96
N ARG A 53 -11.91 -17.63 -19.72
CA ARG A 53 -10.55 -17.27 -19.33
C ARG A 53 -9.60 -18.47 -19.46
N GLU A 54 -8.32 -18.16 -19.72
CA GLU A 54 -7.27 -19.18 -19.90
C GLU A 54 -7.64 -20.19 -21.00
N SER A 55 -8.07 -19.67 -22.17
CA SER A 55 -8.49 -20.47 -23.31
C SER A 55 -9.57 -21.51 -22.97
N GLY A 56 -10.51 -21.16 -22.08
CA GLY A 56 -11.62 -22.02 -21.68
C GLY A 56 -11.32 -23.03 -20.57
N LYS A 57 -10.11 -23.06 -20.00
CA LYS A 57 -9.76 -23.99 -18.90
C LYS A 57 -10.70 -23.85 -17.68
N MET A 58 -11.30 -22.67 -17.48
CA MET A 58 -12.21 -22.44 -16.35
C MET A 58 -13.59 -23.09 -16.54
N MET A 59 -13.99 -23.48 -17.76
CA MET A 59 -15.30 -24.12 -18.02
C MET A 59 -15.49 -25.43 -17.26
N ALA A 60 -14.44 -26.25 -17.18
CA ALA A 60 -14.48 -27.54 -16.48
C ALA A 60 -14.33 -27.40 -14.95
N SER A 61 -14.09 -26.18 -14.45
CA SER A 61 -13.84 -25.94 -13.03
C SER A 61 -15.14 -25.75 -12.25
N PRO A 62 -15.35 -26.45 -11.12
CA PRO A 62 -16.46 -26.18 -10.21
C PRO A 62 -16.37 -24.78 -9.57
N VAL A 63 -15.20 -24.14 -9.67
CA VAL A 63 -14.90 -22.78 -9.19
C VAL A 63 -14.51 -21.87 -10.35
N TRP A 64 -15.28 -21.91 -11.45
CA TRP A 64 -15.08 -21.11 -12.66
C TRP A 64 -14.97 -19.59 -12.41
N TYR A 65 -15.53 -19.10 -11.30
CA TYR A 65 -15.45 -17.72 -10.85
C TYR A 65 -14.14 -17.36 -10.13
N GLY A 66 -13.32 -18.36 -9.74
CA GLY A 66 -12.04 -18.16 -9.09
C GLY A 66 -11.01 -17.47 -9.99
N TYR A 67 -9.85 -17.11 -9.42
CA TYR A 67 -8.71 -16.64 -10.21
C TYR A 67 -8.10 -17.81 -10.96
N VAL A 68 -7.68 -17.58 -12.20
CA VAL A 68 -6.94 -18.57 -13.00
C VAL A 68 -5.67 -19.01 -12.26
N TYR A 69 -4.98 -18.04 -11.65
CA TYR A 69 -3.78 -18.27 -10.86
C TYR A 69 -3.93 -17.59 -9.49
N PRO A 70 -4.37 -18.31 -8.44
CA PRO A 70 -4.55 -17.78 -7.09
C PRO A 70 -3.21 -17.56 -6.37
N LYS A 71 -2.40 -16.62 -6.89
CA LYS A 71 -1.11 -16.25 -6.29
C LYS A 71 -1.29 -15.08 -5.33
N ASN A 72 -0.49 -15.06 -4.27
CA ASN A 72 -0.40 -13.94 -3.32
C ASN A 72 -1.72 -13.59 -2.60
N LEU A 73 -2.69 -14.51 -2.52
CA LEU A 73 -3.97 -14.27 -1.83
C LEU A 73 -3.74 -13.84 -0.37
N GLU A 74 -2.83 -14.52 0.30
CA GLU A 74 -2.41 -14.22 1.68
C GLU A 74 -1.69 -12.88 1.83
N VAL A 75 -0.92 -12.45 0.83
CA VAL A 75 -0.15 -11.21 0.88
C VAL A 75 -1.07 -10.02 0.69
N MET A 76 -2.06 -10.15 -0.22
CA MET A 76 -3.01 -9.08 -0.50
C MET A 76 -3.90 -8.75 0.70
N ALA A 77 -4.24 -9.72 1.53
CA ALA A 77 -5.09 -9.51 2.71
C ALA A 77 -4.33 -9.11 3.99
N LYS A 78 -2.99 -9.00 3.93
CA LYS A 78 -2.18 -8.57 5.09
C LYS A 78 -2.11 -7.04 5.20
N PRO A 79 -1.90 -6.52 6.42
CA PRO A 79 -1.41 -5.17 6.60
C PRO A 79 -0.14 -4.95 5.78
N LYS A 80 -0.10 -3.86 5.01
CA LYS A 80 0.94 -3.65 4.00
C LYS A 80 1.17 -2.18 3.68
N ILE A 81 2.37 -1.85 3.24
CA ILE A 81 2.66 -0.55 2.63
C ILE A 81 2.43 -0.69 1.13
N LEU A 82 1.51 0.11 0.59
CA LEU A 82 1.28 0.21 -0.85
C LEU A 82 2.29 1.18 -1.47
N VAL A 83 2.81 0.79 -2.63
CA VAL A 83 3.82 1.53 -3.38
C VAL A 83 3.31 1.76 -4.81
N PRO A 84 3.23 2.99 -5.31
CA PRO A 84 2.95 3.20 -6.73
C PRO A 84 4.12 2.68 -7.57
N ALA A 85 3.86 2.13 -8.76
CA ALA A 85 4.96 1.66 -9.62
C ALA A 85 5.84 2.83 -10.13
N ILE A 86 5.22 4.00 -10.32
CA ILE A 86 5.86 5.21 -10.83
C ILE A 86 5.30 6.42 -10.06
N ALA A 87 6.17 7.32 -9.61
CA ALA A 87 5.81 8.56 -8.93
C ALA A 87 6.89 9.64 -9.16
N THR A 88 6.56 10.90 -8.89
CA THR A 88 7.55 12.01 -8.91
C THR A 88 8.32 12.14 -7.59
N ASN A 89 7.80 11.57 -6.52
CA ASN A 89 8.37 11.54 -5.18
C ASN A 89 7.82 10.33 -4.40
N ALA A 90 8.37 10.07 -3.22
CA ALA A 90 7.93 9.00 -2.34
C ALA A 90 6.44 9.15 -1.94
N GLU A 91 5.62 8.21 -2.40
CA GLU A 91 4.15 8.21 -2.26
C GLU A 91 3.65 6.94 -1.53
N TYR A 92 4.47 6.42 -0.59
CA TYR A 92 4.14 5.21 0.17
C TYR A 92 2.96 5.46 1.10
N CYS A 93 2.03 4.50 1.18
CA CYS A 93 0.86 4.60 2.07
C CYS A 93 0.50 3.28 2.74
N ILE A 94 -0.13 3.37 3.91
CA ILE A 94 -0.38 2.20 4.75
C ILE A 94 -1.80 1.68 4.55
N ASP A 95 -1.91 0.41 4.22
CA ASP A 95 -3.13 -0.37 4.37
C ASP A 95 -3.05 -1.16 5.68
N GLU A 96 -3.63 -0.60 6.74
CA GLU A 96 -3.56 -1.16 8.10
C GLU A 96 -4.35 -2.47 8.23
N LEU A 97 -5.34 -2.69 7.37
CA LEU A 97 -6.31 -3.78 7.49
C LEU A 97 -6.21 -4.80 6.34
N GLY A 98 -5.34 -4.58 5.37
CA GLY A 98 -5.26 -5.44 4.18
C GLY A 98 -6.47 -5.32 3.24
N LYS A 99 -7.20 -4.21 3.28
CA LYS A 99 -8.46 -4.03 2.52
C LYS A 99 -8.27 -3.52 1.09
N TYR A 100 -7.08 -3.03 0.74
CA TYR A 100 -6.80 -2.46 -0.58
C TYR A 100 -6.11 -3.48 -1.48
N TYR A 101 -6.65 -3.63 -2.69
CA TYR A 101 -6.12 -4.49 -3.75
C TYR A 101 -5.58 -3.62 -4.88
N TYR A 102 -4.50 -4.07 -5.51
CA TYR A 102 -3.84 -3.37 -6.59
C TYR A 102 -3.52 -4.33 -7.73
N VAL A 103 -3.39 -3.77 -8.93
CA VAL A 103 -2.87 -4.49 -10.09
C VAL A 103 -1.38 -4.21 -10.17
N GLY A 104 -0.58 -5.28 -10.28
CA GLY A 104 0.86 -5.17 -10.43
C GLY A 104 1.22 -4.56 -11.79
N SER A 105 2.26 -3.73 -11.80
CA SER A 105 2.91 -3.30 -13.03
C SER A 105 3.97 -4.33 -13.43
N GLY A 106 3.87 -4.90 -14.63
CA GLY A 106 4.99 -5.61 -15.22
C GLY A 106 6.01 -4.59 -15.75
N GLY A 107 7.18 -4.49 -15.10
CA GLY A 107 8.41 -3.85 -15.61
C GLY A 107 8.40 -2.36 -16.00
N GLY A 108 7.25 -1.70 -16.18
CA GLY A 108 7.19 -0.32 -16.67
C GLY A 108 5.79 0.25 -16.96
N GLY A 109 4.71 -0.44 -16.57
CA GLY A 109 3.32 0.05 -16.73
C GLY A 109 2.74 0.73 -15.48
N GLY A 110 1.51 1.25 -15.60
CA GLY A 110 0.72 1.71 -14.46
C GLY A 110 0.36 0.55 -13.51
N GLY A 111 0.34 0.82 -12.20
CA GLY A 111 0.03 -0.18 -11.18
C GLY A 111 0.69 0.13 -9.85
N GLY A 112 0.81 -0.89 -9.00
CA GLY A 112 1.54 -0.76 -7.73
C GLY A 112 2.11 -2.07 -7.22
N HIS A 113 2.82 -1.95 -6.11
CA HIS A 113 3.41 -3.04 -5.35
C HIS A 113 3.02 -2.91 -3.88
N ALA A 114 3.39 -3.91 -3.09
CA ALA A 114 3.27 -3.81 -1.64
C ALA A 114 4.50 -4.36 -0.93
N ILE A 115 4.80 -3.77 0.22
CA ILE A 115 5.79 -4.23 1.17
C ILE A 115 5.05 -4.83 2.35
N VAL A 116 5.37 -6.07 2.68
CA VAL A 116 4.86 -6.80 3.84
C VAL A 116 6.06 -7.25 4.66
N THR A 117 6.02 -7.03 5.97
CA THR A 117 7.11 -7.39 6.88
C THR A 117 6.56 -7.54 8.30
N ASP A 118 7.16 -8.44 9.05
CA ASP A 118 6.98 -8.66 10.49
C ASP A 118 8.22 -8.22 11.30
N LYS A 119 9.30 -7.81 10.62
CA LYS A 119 10.60 -7.48 11.24
C LYS A 119 10.65 -6.08 11.87
N ILE A 120 9.71 -5.21 11.51
CA ILE A 120 9.73 -3.79 11.85
C ILE A 120 8.31 -3.24 11.85
N ASP A 121 8.06 -2.25 12.71
CA ASP A 121 6.78 -1.55 12.74
C ASP A 121 6.48 -0.89 11.38
N LEU A 122 5.27 -1.12 10.87
CA LEU A 122 4.87 -0.72 9.53
C LEU A 122 4.81 0.81 9.38
N GLN A 123 4.41 1.51 10.43
CA GLN A 123 4.34 2.96 10.49
C GLN A 123 5.74 3.57 10.54
N TYR A 124 6.66 2.99 11.32
CA TYR A 124 8.06 3.39 11.32
C TYR A 124 8.71 3.21 9.93
N LEU A 125 8.55 2.03 9.31
CA LEU A 125 9.08 1.78 7.97
C LEU A 125 8.49 2.76 6.93
N CYS A 126 7.18 3.02 6.97
CA CYS A 126 6.55 4.00 6.10
C CYS A 126 7.08 5.41 6.33
N GLY A 127 7.36 5.77 7.59
CA GLY A 127 8.01 7.03 7.97
C GLY A 127 9.39 7.19 7.33
N LEU A 128 10.21 6.15 7.41
CA LEU A 128 11.52 6.13 6.75
C LEU A 128 11.40 6.30 5.24
N LEU A 129 10.57 5.45 4.59
CA LEU A 129 10.44 5.41 3.13
C LEU A 129 9.88 6.69 2.52
N ASN A 130 9.05 7.43 3.26
CA ASN A 130 8.52 8.73 2.84
C ASN A 130 9.42 9.91 3.24
N SER A 131 10.57 9.70 3.89
CA SER A 131 11.48 10.80 4.23
C SER A 131 12.18 11.35 2.98
N LYS A 132 12.52 12.65 3.00
CA LYS A 132 13.27 13.30 1.92
C LYS A 132 14.61 12.61 1.65
N LEU A 133 15.30 12.16 2.71
CA LEU A 133 16.59 11.50 2.59
C LEU A 133 16.51 10.19 1.81
N LEU A 134 15.60 9.28 2.20
CA LEU A 134 15.49 7.98 1.53
C LEU A 134 14.82 8.06 0.16
N ASP A 135 13.95 9.05 -0.04
CA ASP A 135 13.41 9.37 -1.37
C ASP A 135 14.52 9.83 -2.33
N ALA A 136 15.36 10.78 -1.90
CA ALA A 136 16.50 11.23 -2.69
C ALA A 136 17.48 10.08 -2.99
N PHE A 137 17.77 9.23 -2.01
CA PHE A 137 18.59 8.04 -2.22
C PHE A 137 18.00 7.11 -3.29
N LEU A 138 16.69 6.83 -3.24
CA LEU A 138 16.04 5.98 -4.25
C LEU A 138 16.09 6.64 -5.64
N GLN A 139 15.86 7.96 -5.73
CA GLN A 139 15.90 8.68 -7.00
C GLN A 139 17.29 8.70 -7.64
N LEU A 140 18.36 8.62 -6.86
CA LEU A 140 19.73 8.49 -7.36
C LEU A 140 20.02 7.14 -8.03
N ILE A 141 19.36 6.06 -7.59
CA ILE A 141 19.66 4.69 -8.06
C ILE A 141 18.60 4.12 -9.02
N THR A 142 17.45 4.78 -9.14
CA THR A 142 16.31 4.29 -9.92
C THR A 142 16.40 4.68 -11.40
N THR A 143 15.56 4.05 -12.23
CA THR A 143 15.35 4.47 -13.60
C THR A 143 14.45 5.71 -13.64
N PRO A 144 14.93 6.84 -14.19
CA PRO A 144 14.07 7.98 -14.49
C PRO A 144 13.19 7.69 -15.72
N PHE A 145 11.99 8.23 -15.70
CA PHE A 145 11.08 8.34 -16.83
C PHE A 145 10.98 9.81 -17.26
N HIS A 146 10.22 10.07 -18.33
CA HIS A 146 9.99 11.42 -18.81
C HIS A 146 9.29 12.30 -17.76
N SER A 147 9.55 13.60 -17.81
CA SER A 147 8.86 14.62 -16.99
C SER A 147 9.00 14.47 -15.47
N GLY A 148 10.16 14.00 -14.99
CA GLY A 148 10.46 13.93 -13.55
C GLY A 148 9.78 12.78 -12.81
N TRP A 149 9.32 11.75 -13.53
CA TRP A 149 8.78 10.53 -12.95
C TRP A 149 9.89 9.51 -12.74
N PHE A 150 9.79 8.71 -11.68
CA PHE A 150 10.77 7.69 -11.32
C PHE A 150 10.10 6.34 -11.08
N ALA A 151 10.83 5.25 -11.32
CA ALA A 151 10.38 3.91 -10.95
C ALA A 151 10.49 3.70 -9.43
N TYR A 152 9.43 3.22 -8.79
CA TYR A 152 9.44 2.76 -7.40
C TYR A 152 9.26 1.23 -7.37
N SER A 153 10.17 0.55 -8.06
CA SER A 153 10.13 -0.91 -8.24
C SER A 153 10.81 -1.64 -7.07
N LYS A 154 10.48 -2.93 -6.93
CA LYS A 154 11.14 -3.82 -5.95
C LYS A 154 12.67 -3.79 -6.05
N ALA A 155 13.22 -3.69 -7.27
CA ALA A 155 14.67 -3.75 -7.48
C ALA A 155 15.41 -2.58 -6.84
N TYR A 156 14.81 -1.38 -6.82
CA TYR A 156 15.40 -0.19 -6.22
C TYR A 156 15.07 -0.07 -4.74
N ILE A 157 13.83 -0.37 -4.36
CA ILE A 157 13.40 -0.33 -2.95
C ILE A 157 14.22 -1.31 -2.09
N ALA A 158 14.57 -2.48 -2.64
CA ALA A 158 15.38 -3.47 -1.93
C ALA A 158 16.82 -3.00 -1.62
N GLN A 159 17.30 -1.93 -2.26
CA GLN A 159 18.63 -1.36 -2.05
C GLN A 159 18.63 -0.24 -1.00
N ILE A 160 17.46 0.23 -0.55
CA ILE A 160 17.38 1.26 0.49
C ILE A 160 17.95 0.69 1.80
N PRO A 161 18.95 1.36 2.43
CA PRO A 161 19.56 0.88 3.66
C PRO A 161 18.65 1.13 4.86
N ILE A 162 17.63 0.29 5.07
CA ILE A 162 16.69 0.44 6.20
C ILE A 162 17.39 0.13 7.54
N LYS A 163 17.43 1.13 8.45
CA LYS A 163 17.96 0.96 9.81
C LYS A 163 16.90 0.35 10.74
N LEU A 164 17.17 -0.88 11.18
CA LEU A 164 16.39 -1.54 12.23
C LEU A 164 16.83 -1.02 13.61
N PRO A 165 15.91 -0.59 14.49
CA PRO A 165 16.26 -0.01 15.78
C PRO A 165 16.84 -1.09 16.71
N ALA A 166 18.10 -0.94 17.11
CA ALA A 166 18.83 -1.86 17.97
C ALA A 166 18.95 -1.34 19.40
N THR A 167 19.29 -0.05 19.57
CA THR A 167 19.48 0.58 20.89
C THR A 167 18.16 1.06 21.51
N ALA A 168 18.16 1.38 22.81
CA ALA A 168 16.99 1.93 23.48
C ALA A 168 16.58 3.30 22.90
N GLU A 169 17.57 4.11 22.54
CA GLU A 169 17.42 5.42 21.91
C GLU A 169 16.80 5.28 20.51
N GLU A 170 17.30 4.34 19.70
CA GLU A 170 16.76 4.07 18.36
C GLU A 170 15.33 3.53 18.44
N LYS A 171 15.02 2.67 19.41
CA LYS A 171 13.65 2.17 19.64
C LYS A 171 12.70 3.31 20.01
N LYS A 172 13.10 4.20 20.92
CA LYS A 172 12.31 5.41 21.27
C LYS A 172 12.12 6.32 20.06
N LEU A 173 13.14 6.47 19.21
CA LEU A 173 13.03 7.27 17.98
C LEU A 173 12.07 6.63 16.98
N ALA A 174 12.15 5.30 16.79
CA ALA A 174 11.25 4.55 15.93
C ALA A 174 9.79 4.67 16.39
N GLU A 175 9.53 4.57 17.69
CA GLU A 175 8.19 4.79 18.29
C GLU A 175 7.67 6.22 18.03
N ARG A 176 8.55 7.23 18.12
CA ARG A 176 8.20 8.63 17.82
C ARG A 176 7.83 8.81 16.35
N ILE A 177 8.62 8.24 15.43
CA ILE A 177 8.33 8.29 13.99
C ILE A 177 7.00 7.59 13.70
N ALA A 178 6.81 6.36 14.22
CA ALA A 178 5.56 5.62 14.06
C ALA A 178 4.34 6.41 14.56
N ARG A 179 4.48 7.09 15.71
CA ARG A 179 3.43 7.98 16.23
C ARG A 179 3.14 9.16 15.29
N TRP A 180 4.16 9.85 14.77
CA TRP A 180 3.93 10.95 13.83
C TRP A 180 3.27 10.47 12.53
N VAL A 181 3.59 9.27 12.06
CA VAL A 181 2.89 8.67 10.91
C VAL A 181 1.40 8.42 11.22
N ARG A 182 1.07 7.87 12.39
CA ARG A 182 -0.33 7.73 12.83
C ARG A 182 -1.05 9.08 12.89
N GLU A 183 -0.39 10.10 13.44
CA GLU A 183 -0.93 11.46 13.50
C GLU A 183 -1.18 12.08 12.11
N ILE A 184 -0.27 11.85 11.15
CA ILE A 184 -0.46 12.25 9.74
C ILE A 184 -1.67 11.53 9.15
N MET A 185 -1.77 10.21 9.35
CA MET A 185 -2.87 9.42 8.81
C MET A 185 -4.21 9.87 9.39
N ASP A 186 -4.30 10.14 10.69
CA ASP A 186 -5.53 10.63 11.33
C ASP A 186 -5.91 12.04 10.84
N ALA A 187 -4.92 12.93 10.67
CA ALA A 187 -5.17 14.25 10.11
C ALA A 187 -5.66 14.14 8.65
N LYS A 188 -5.05 13.28 7.83
CA LYS A 188 -5.48 13.03 6.45
C LYS A 188 -6.86 12.36 6.38
N LYS A 189 -7.21 11.47 7.30
CA LYS A 189 -8.57 10.89 7.41
C LYS A 189 -9.59 12.00 7.69
N LYS A 190 -9.31 12.89 8.63
CA LYS A 190 -10.17 14.04 8.95
C LYS A 190 -10.31 15.01 7.79
N LEU A 191 -9.22 15.31 7.08
CA LEU A 191 -9.22 16.19 5.89
C LEU A 191 -10.09 15.69 4.73
N ARG A 192 -10.48 14.40 4.72
CA ARG A 192 -11.42 13.86 3.73
C ARG A 192 -12.88 14.15 4.06
N SER A 193 -13.17 14.60 5.28
CA SER A 193 -14.53 14.98 5.68
C SER A 193 -14.98 16.24 4.94
N SER A 194 -16.20 16.23 4.42
CA SER A 194 -16.77 17.32 3.62
C SER A 194 -17.23 18.54 4.43
N ALA A 195 -17.02 18.57 5.75
CA ALA A 195 -17.59 19.56 6.66
C ALA A 195 -16.57 20.42 7.44
N LEU A 196 -15.33 20.52 6.97
CA LEU A 196 -14.30 21.30 7.66
C LEU A 196 -14.34 22.78 7.27
N SER A 197 -14.20 23.67 8.25
CA SER A 197 -13.91 25.08 8.01
C SER A 197 -12.50 25.28 7.44
N ASP A 198 -12.25 26.45 6.83
CA ASP A 198 -10.91 26.82 6.35
C ASP A 198 -9.85 26.80 7.44
N ARG A 199 -10.24 27.15 8.68
CA ARG A 199 -9.35 27.16 9.84
C ARG A 199 -8.97 25.74 10.25
N GLU A 200 -9.93 24.83 10.31
CA GLU A 200 -9.68 23.42 10.64
C GLU A 200 -8.84 22.74 9.55
N THR A 201 -9.15 23.03 8.28
CA THR A 201 -8.39 22.54 7.13
C THR A 201 -6.92 22.96 7.23
N ARG A 202 -6.66 24.26 7.44
CA ARG A 202 -5.30 24.79 7.62
C ARG A 202 -4.59 24.19 8.83
N SER A 203 -5.31 24.02 9.96
CA SER A 203 -4.74 23.41 11.16
C SER A 203 -4.31 21.95 10.93
N LEU A 204 -5.15 21.15 10.27
CA LEU A 204 -4.83 19.76 9.94
C LEU A 204 -3.69 19.65 8.93
N GLN A 205 -3.67 20.51 7.91
CA GLN A 205 -2.56 20.57 6.94
C GLN A 205 -1.23 20.94 7.63
N GLY A 206 -1.24 21.97 8.48
CA GLY A 206 -0.06 22.35 9.27
C GLY A 206 0.40 21.24 10.23
N LYS A 207 -0.54 20.46 10.77
CA LYS A 207 -0.20 19.27 11.58
C LYS A 207 0.51 18.20 10.74
N VAL A 208 0.04 17.93 9.52
CA VAL A 208 0.70 17.00 8.59
C VAL A 208 2.11 17.46 8.30
N GLU A 209 2.28 18.71 7.88
CA GLU A 209 3.59 19.30 7.56
C GLU A 209 4.56 19.25 8.74
N THR A 210 4.10 19.61 9.94
CA THR A 210 4.91 19.55 11.16
C THR A 210 5.40 18.13 11.45
N CYS A 211 4.53 17.13 11.28
CA CYS A 211 4.90 15.73 11.48
C CYS A 211 5.87 15.25 10.39
N GLU A 212 5.67 15.63 9.12
CA GLU A 212 6.58 15.30 8.03
C GLU A 212 7.98 15.91 8.26
N ASN A 213 8.06 17.16 8.71
CA ASN A 213 9.33 17.82 9.04
C ASN A 213 10.06 17.12 10.18
N ARG A 214 9.34 16.76 11.26
CA ARG A 214 9.90 15.99 12.39
C ARG A 214 10.39 14.61 11.97
N ILE A 215 9.68 13.93 11.07
CA ILE A 215 10.13 12.65 10.51
C ILE A 215 11.40 12.87 9.70
N ASN A 216 11.46 13.90 8.84
CA ASN A 216 12.67 14.21 8.08
C ASN A 216 13.85 14.45 9.01
N GLU A 217 13.77 15.39 9.96
CA GLU A 217 14.84 15.68 10.93
C GLU A 217 15.32 14.42 11.66
N ALA A 218 14.38 13.60 12.13
CA ALA A 218 14.69 12.34 12.80
C ALA A 218 15.43 11.35 11.88
N VAL A 219 15.06 11.28 10.60
CA VAL A 219 15.71 10.39 9.64
C VAL A 219 17.09 10.92 9.25
N PHE A 220 17.25 12.21 8.99
CA PHE A 220 18.58 12.80 8.76
C PHE A 220 19.53 12.50 9.92
N ALA A 221 19.11 12.74 11.16
CA ALA A 221 19.88 12.42 12.35
C ALA A 221 20.17 10.91 12.49
N LEU A 222 19.18 10.05 12.24
CA LEU A 222 19.33 8.59 12.31
C LEU A 222 20.39 8.08 11.31
N TYR A 223 20.52 8.72 10.16
CA TYR A 223 21.48 8.34 9.12
C TYR A 223 22.81 9.11 9.19
N GLY A 224 22.93 10.10 10.08
CA GLY A 224 24.13 10.93 10.22
C GLY A 224 24.38 11.81 9.00
N VAL A 225 23.31 12.33 8.39
CA VAL A 225 23.36 13.20 7.21
C VAL A 225 22.83 14.57 7.61
N ASP A 226 23.56 15.64 7.29
CA ASP A 226 23.19 17.01 7.70
C ASP A 226 22.21 17.68 6.72
N GLY A 227 22.18 17.23 5.46
CA GLY A 227 21.31 17.77 4.43
C GLY A 227 21.45 17.02 3.11
N LEU A 228 20.57 17.32 2.15
CA LEU A 228 20.75 16.86 0.77
C LEU A 228 21.72 17.79 0.04
N PRO A 229 22.50 17.28 -0.93
CA PRO A 229 23.26 18.14 -1.84
C PRO A 229 22.32 19.12 -2.57
N GLU A 230 22.82 20.33 -2.81
CA GLU A 230 22.18 21.33 -3.68
C GLU A 230 22.22 20.91 -5.16
#